data_AF-A0AA41XBA6-F1
#
_entry.id   AF-A0AA41XBA6-F1
#
_cell.length_a   1.000
_cell.length_b   1.000
_cell.length_c   1.000
_cell.angle_alpha   90.00
_cell.angle_beta   90.00
_cell.angle_gamma   90.00
#
_symmetry.space_group_name_H-M   'P 1'
#
loop_
_entity.id
_entity.type
_entity.pdbx_description
1 polymer ?
#
loop_
_entity_poly.entity_id
_entity_poly.type
_entity_poly.pdbx_seq_one_letter_code
_entity_poly.pdbx_strand_id
1 'polypeptide(L)'
;MKHTIHRCNCRKVWTVQNRKRRVTASSILLDGSWSVEVKPQRRCNPKGFVVAKQQSVILHPPPELIAEFIVSGQLLYNKEQVAFNVQTGEGLYFAADGACYLLRRGDE
;
A
#
# COMPACT_ATOMS: atom_id res chain seq x y z
N MET A 1 6.60 -2.87 14.49
CA MET A 1 7.08 -3.81 13.44
C MET A 1 6.73 -3.22 12.07
N LYS A 2 7.63 -3.33 11.07
CA LYS A 2 7.38 -2.84 9.71
C LYS A 2 6.63 -3.91 8.90
N HIS A 3 5.61 -3.48 8.16
CA HIS A 3 4.88 -4.32 7.21
C HIS A 3 5.23 -3.92 5.79
N THR A 4 5.39 -4.91 4.91
CA THR A 4 5.54 -4.73 3.47
C THR A 4 4.25 -5.16 2.79
N ILE A 5 3.75 -4.33 1.87
CA ILE A 5 2.50 -4.59 1.14
C ILE A 5 2.80 -4.73 -0.35
N HIS A 6 2.24 -5.77 -0.97
CA HIS A 6 2.33 -6.00 -2.42
C HIS A 6 1.12 -6.77 -2.95
N ARG A 7 0.84 -6.63 -4.25
CA ARG A 7 -0.25 -7.38 -4.92
C ARG A 7 0.24 -8.74 -5.42
N CYS A 8 -0.55 -9.81 -5.24
CA CYS A 8 -0.46 -10.95 -6.17
C CYS A 8 -1.50 -10.78 -7.26
N ASN A 9 -1.03 -10.42 -8.46
CA ASN A 9 -1.89 -10.34 -9.64
C ASN A 9 -2.50 -11.71 -10.00
N CYS A 10 -1.80 -12.79 -9.66
CA CYS A 10 -2.23 -14.18 -9.85
C CYS A 10 -3.57 -14.52 -9.19
N ARG A 11 -3.75 -14.05 -7.95
CA ARG A 11 -4.89 -14.35 -7.08
C ARG A 11 -5.79 -13.14 -6.90
N LYS A 12 -5.44 -12.01 -7.53
CA LYS A 12 -6.11 -10.71 -7.39
C LYS A 12 -6.31 -10.29 -5.92
N VAL A 13 -5.34 -10.58 -5.05
CA VAL A 13 -5.35 -10.20 -3.62
C VAL A 13 -4.10 -9.44 -3.23
N TRP A 14 -4.21 -8.66 -2.16
CA TRP A 14 -3.08 -8.01 -1.52
C TRP A 14 -2.47 -8.90 -0.46
N THR A 15 -1.15 -8.82 -0.30
CA THR A 15 -0.39 -9.49 0.75
C THR A 15 0.24 -8.46 1.66
N VAL A 16 -0.04 -8.58 2.96
CA VAL A 16 0.66 -7.87 4.03
C VAL A 16 1.63 -8.84 4.70
N GLN A 17 2.91 -8.51 4.70
CA GLN A 17 3.95 -9.38 5.26
C GLN A 17 4.88 -8.61 6.19
N ASN A 18 5.16 -9.20 7.34
CA ASN A 18 6.28 -8.83 8.20
C ASN A 18 7.17 -10.06 8.46
N ARG A 19 8.16 -9.96 9.36
CA ARG A 19 9.08 -11.07 9.67
C ARG A 19 8.39 -12.31 10.26
N LYS A 20 7.29 -12.14 10.99
CA LYS A 20 6.62 -13.21 11.76
C LYS A 20 5.34 -13.72 11.09
N ARG A 21 4.69 -12.91 10.25
CA ARG A 21 3.34 -13.18 9.74
C ARG A 21 3.20 -12.70 8.30
N ARG A 22 2.43 -13.48 7.54
CA ARG A 22 1.92 -13.13 6.23
C ARG A 22 0.41 -13.29 6.24
N VAL A 23 -0.31 -12.27 5.78
CA VAL A 23 -1.77 -12.28 5.65
C VAL A 23 -2.15 -11.76 4.28
N THR A 24 -3.26 -12.24 3.74
CA THR A 24 -3.83 -11.77 2.47
C THR A 24 -5.18 -11.12 2.70
N ALA A 25 -5.50 -10.09 1.92
CA ALA A 25 -6.78 -9.40 1.95
C ALA A 25 -7.21 -8.96 0.55
N SER A 26 -8.52 -8.79 0.34
CA SER A 26 -9.07 -8.22 -0.91
C SER A 26 -8.82 -6.72 -1.00
N SER A 27 -8.84 -6.03 0.14
CA SER A 27 -8.50 -4.62 0.26
C SER A 27 -7.78 -4.34 1.57
N ILE A 28 -6.99 -3.27 1.62
CA ILE A 28 -6.25 -2.81 2.80
C ILE A 28 -6.35 -1.30 2.88
N LEU A 29 -6.65 -0.77 4.06
CA LEU A 29 -6.50 0.64 4.39
C LEU A 29 -5.25 0.83 5.24
N LEU A 30 -4.43 1.80 4.85
CA LEU A 30 -3.41 2.38 5.70
C LEU A 30 -3.92 3.73 6.20
N ASP A 31 -4.23 3.78 7.50
CA ASP A 31 -4.55 5.01 8.22
C ASP A 31 -3.36 5.39 9.10
N GLY A 32 -2.52 6.28 8.58
CA GLY A 32 -1.29 6.73 9.19
C GLY A 32 -0.08 6.70 8.25
N SER A 33 1.04 7.23 8.75
CA SER A 33 2.22 7.46 7.94
C SER A 33 2.78 6.19 7.30
N TRP A 34 3.07 6.28 6.01
CA TRP A 34 3.71 5.25 5.21
C TRP A 34 4.85 5.83 4.38
N SER A 35 5.76 4.95 3.96
CA SER A 35 6.83 5.27 3.03
C SER A 35 6.99 4.15 2.01
N VAL A 36 7.77 4.40 0.95
CA VAL A 36 8.17 3.35 0.01
C VAL A 36 9.61 2.93 0.24
N GLU A 37 9.90 1.67 -0.05
CA GLU A 37 11.25 1.15 -0.12
C GLU A 37 11.44 0.49 -1.49
N VAL A 38 12.46 0.92 -2.21
CA VAL A 38 12.84 0.36 -3.52
C VAL A 38 14.16 -0.38 -3.42
N LYS A 39 14.31 -1.47 -4.17
CA LYS A 39 15.55 -2.25 -4.26
C LYS A 39 16.03 -2.37 -5.70
N PRO A 40 16.57 -1.29 -6.28
CA PRO A 40 17.02 -1.27 -7.68
C PRO A 40 18.19 -2.22 -7.94
N GLN A 41 19.01 -2.47 -6.91
CA GLN A 41 20.19 -3.33 -7.01
C GLN A 41 19.89 -4.83 -7.14
N ARG A 42 18.61 -5.25 -7.10
CA ARG A 42 18.26 -6.65 -7.29
C ARG A 42 18.38 -7.02 -8.76
N ARG A 43 19.40 -7.82 -9.09
CA ARG A 43 19.65 -8.36 -10.46
C ARG A 43 18.42 -9.00 -11.12
N CYS A 44 17.52 -9.60 -10.33
CA CYS A 44 16.27 -10.18 -10.83
C CYS A 44 15.09 -9.58 -10.06
N ASN A 45 14.09 -9.08 -10.80
CA ASN A 45 12.82 -8.54 -10.27
C ASN A 45 13.04 -7.37 -9.29
N PRO A 46 13.43 -6.18 -9.78
CA PRO A 46 13.50 -4.97 -8.95
C PRO A 46 12.14 -4.72 -8.29
N LYS A 47 12.13 -4.64 -6.96
CA LYS A 47 10.90 -4.54 -6.16
C LYS A 47 10.80 -3.20 -5.46
N GLY A 48 9.62 -2.59 -5.58
CA GLY A 48 9.15 -1.53 -4.71
C GLY A 48 8.11 -2.08 -3.74
N PHE A 49 8.14 -1.61 -2.48
CA PHE A 49 7.16 -1.97 -1.46
C PHE A 49 6.68 -0.72 -0.75
N VAL A 50 5.41 -0.72 -0.36
CA VAL A 50 4.92 0.21 0.66
C VAL A 50 5.25 -0.36 2.03
N VAL A 51 5.78 0.51 2.89
CA VAL A 51 6.19 0.24 4.26
C VAL A 51 5.32 1.06 5.20
N ALA A 52 4.68 0.37 6.14
CA ALA A 52 3.84 1.00 7.16
C ALA A 52 4.06 0.37 8.55
N LYS A 53 3.68 1.12 9.59
CA LYS A 53 3.62 0.60 10.96
C LYS A 53 2.43 -0.36 11.09
N GLN A 54 2.60 -1.44 11.87
CA GLN A 54 1.58 -2.46 12.08
C GLN A 54 0.21 -1.90 12.54
N GLN A 55 0.23 -0.91 13.43
CA GLN A 55 -0.98 -0.32 13.99
C GLN A 55 -1.81 0.46 12.96
N SER A 56 -1.20 0.85 11.84
CA SER A 56 -1.84 1.61 10.77
C SER A 56 -2.47 0.72 9.71
N VAL A 57 -2.39 -0.61 9.81
CA VAL A 57 -2.86 -1.54 8.77
C VAL A 57 -4.22 -2.13 9.14
N ILE A 58 -5.25 -1.78 8.37
CA ILE A 58 -6.61 -2.31 8.50
C ILE A 58 -6.89 -3.22 7.30
N LEU A 59 -7.13 -4.50 7.56
CA LEU A 59 -7.45 -5.50 6.53
C LEU A 59 -8.96 -5.53 6.31
N HIS A 60 -9.39 -5.61 5.04
CA HIS A 60 -10.81 -5.60 4.68
C HIS A 60 -11.58 -4.45 5.35
N PRO A 61 -11.11 -3.20 5.21
CA PRO A 61 -11.77 -2.05 5.82
C PRO A 61 -13.26 -1.97 5.40
N PRO A 62 -14.16 -1.62 6.31
CA PRO A 62 -15.56 -1.38 5.98
C PRO A 62 -15.68 -0.17 5.03
N PRO A 63 -16.62 -0.18 4.06
CA PRO A 63 -16.79 0.93 3.11
C PRO A 63 -16.99 2.29 3.78
N GLU A 64 -17.69 2.31 4.92
CA GLU A 64 -17.98 3.52 5.69
C GLU A 64 -16.71 4.22 6.16
N LEU A 65 -15.71 3.44 6.59
CA LEU A 65 -14.41 3.98 7.02
C LEU A 65 -13.62 4.56 5.85
N ILE A 66 -13.74 3.98 4.65
CA ILE A 66 -13.06 4.52 3.46
C ILE A 66 -13.71 5.84 3.03
N ALA A 67 -15.03 5.97 3.21
CA ALA A 67 -15.79 7.16 2.84
C ALA A 67 -15.40 8.41 3.65
N GLU A 68 -14.72 8.25 4.80
CA GLU A 68 -14.16 9.35 5.59
C GLU A 68 -12.96 10.04 4.91
N PHE A 69 -12.41 9.44 3.85
CA PHE A 69 -11.23 9.93 3.15
C PHE A 69 -11.55 10.46 1.76
N ILE A 70 -10.80 11.48 1.36
CA ILE A 70 -10.80 12.01 0.00
C ILE A 70 -9.70 11.31 -0.81
N VAL A 71 -10.06 10.78 -1.97
CA VAL A 71 -9.09 10.22 -2.93
C VAL A 71 -8.38 11.37 -3.63
N SER A 72 -7.09 11.52 -3.35
CA SER A 72 -6.24 12.60 -3.87
C SER A 72 -5.39 12.21 -5.09
N GLY A 73 -5.39 10.92 -5.45
CA GLY A 73 -4.65 10.41 -6.60
C GLY A 73 -4.35 8.91 -6.47
N GLN A 74 -3.40 8.44 -7.27
CA GLN A 74 -2.94 7.05 -7.22
C GLN A 74 -1.44 6.96 -6.96
N LEU A 75 -1.06 5.96 -6.16
CA LEU A 75 0.32 5.54 -6.00
C LEU A 75 0.69 4.59 -7.15
N LEU A 76 1.60 5.03 -7.99
CA LEU A 76 2.04 4.32 -9.19
C LEU A 76 3.50 3.90 -9.05
N TYR A 77 3.79 2.68 -9.48
CA TYR A 77 5.16 2.14 -9.51
C TYR A 77 5.65 2.04 -10.95
N ASN A 78 6.70 2.78 -11.27
CA ASN A 78 7.41 2.68 -12.54
C ASN A 78 8.46 1.55 -12.43
N LYS A 79 8.27 0.48 -13.20
CA LYS A 79 9.17 -0.68 -13.22
C LYS A 79 10.51 -0.42 -13.91
N GLU A 80 10.52 0.47 -14.91
CA GLU A 80 11.73 0.82 -15.66
C GLU A 80 12.67 1.65 -14.80
N GLN A 81 12.12 2.64 -14.10
CA GLN A 81 12.87 3.51 -13.19
C GLN A 81 13.01 2.94 -11.78
N VAL A 82 12.28 1.86 -11.47
CA VAL A 82 12.24 1.25 -10.12
C VAL A 82 11.89 2.29 -9.06
N ALA A 83 10.86 3.10 -9.34
CA ALA A 83 10.50 4.26 -8.54
C ALA A 83 8.99 4.37 -8.36
N PHE A 84 8.56 4.94 -7.24
CA PHE A 84 7.18 5.38 -7.05
C PHE A 84 7.05 6.86 -7.39
N ASN A 85 5.89 7.26 -7.90
CA ASN A 85 5.55 8.67 -8.10
C ASN A 85 5.46 9.46 -6.79
N VAL A 86 5.19 8.78 -5.66
CA VAL A 86 5.14 9.37 -4.32
C VAL A 86 5.95 8.50 -3.35
N GLN A 87 6.76 9.15 -2.52
CA GLN A 87 7.70 8.45 -1.62
C GLN A 87 7.15 8.20 -0.21
N THR A 88 6.28 9.09 0.27
CA THR A 88 5.69 9.04 1.61
C THR A 88 4.29 9.65 1.61
N GLY A 89 3.49 9.33 2.62
CA GLY A 89 2.16 9.95 2.83
C GLY A 89 1.51 9.46 4.12
N GLU A 90 0.26 9.84 4.36
CA GLU A 90 -0.46 9.54 5.61
C GLU A 90 -1.73 8.70 5.45
N GLY A 91 -2.19 8.51 4.21
CA GLY A 91 -3.31 7.62 3.90
C GLY A 91 -3.08 6.89 2.59
N LEU A 92 -3.40 5.59 2.56
CA LEU A 92 -3.33 4.76 1.35
C LEU A 92 -4.43 3.71 1.38
N TYR A 93 -5.12 3.55 0.25
CA TYR A 93 -6.09 2.49 0.07
C TYR A 93 -5.70 1.55 -1.06
N PHE A 94 -5.44 0.29 -0.70
CA PHE A 94 -5.20 -0.81 -1.62
C PHE A 94 -6.55 -1.45 -1.95
N ALA A 95 -7.12 -1.11 -3.10
CA ALA A 95 -8.48 -1.48 -3.47
C ALA A 95 -8.56 -2.90 -4.08
N ALA A 96 -9.76 -3.47 -4.18
CA ALA A 96 -9.93 -4.83 -4.74
C ALA A 96 -9.68 -4.91 -6.26
N ASP A 97 -9.91 -3.81 -6.98
CA ASP A 97 -9.48 -3.62 -8.38
C ASP A 97 -7.94 -3.64 -8.53
N GLY A 98 -7.28 -3.47 -7.38
CA GLY A 98 -5.89 -3.28 -7.05
C GLY A 98 -5.13 -2.17 -7.75
N ALA A 99 -5.83 -1.05 -7.91
CA ALA A 99 -5.22 0.25 -7.75
C ALA A 99 -4.80 0.51 -6.29
N CYS A 100 -3.87 1.45 -6.13
CA CYS A 100 -3.47 2.00 -4.84
C CYS A 100 -3.84 3.48 -4.83
N TYR A 101 -4.81 3.88 -4.03
CA TYR A 101 -5.30 5.26 -3.95
C TYR A 101 -4.62 6.02 -2.81
N LEU A 102 -4.12 7.22 -3.11
CA LEU A 102 -3.60 8.16 -2.12
C LEU A 102 -4.78 8.81 -1.42
N LEU A 103 -4.84 8.70 -0.10
CA LEU A 103 -5.94 9.24 0.70
C LEU A 103 -5.49 10.48 1.48
N ARG A 104 -6.41 11.43 1.63
CA ARG A 104 -6.32 12.57 2.56
C ARG A 104 -7.55 12.55 3.46
N ARG A 105 -7.41 12.99 4.71
CA ARG A 105 -8.58 13.21 5.57
C ARG A 105 -9.32 14.45 5.08
N GLY A 106 -10.65 14.44 5.16
CA GLY A 106 -11.51 15.48 4.59
C GLY A 106 -11.46 16.85 5.27
N ASP A 107 -10.68 17.01 6.34
CA ASP A 107 -10.64 18.21 7.19
C ASP A 107 -9.36 19.07 7.01
N GLU A 108 -8.79 19.11 5.81
CA GLU A 108 -7.69 20.05 5.43
C GLU A 108 -7.97 20.78 4.10
#